data_AF-A0A061NJA9-F1
#
_entry.id   AF-A0A061NJA9-F1
#
_cell.length_a   1.000
_cell.length_b   1.000
_cell.length_c   1.000
_cell.angle_alpha   90.00
_cell.angle_beta   90.00
_cell.angle_gamma   90.00
#
_symmetry.space_group_name_H-M   'P 1'
#
loop_
_entity.id
_entity.type
_entity.pdbx_description
1 polymer ?
#
loop_
_entity_poly.entity_id
_entity_poly.type
_entity_poly.pdbx_seq_one_letter_code
_entity_poly.pdbx_strand_id
1 'polypeptide(L)' 'MTGTDDTALDLLERFPEAVAEGMEGFGVASAAKEYGVPVVEIRSISNFVGKRDRGAWKIPEALEQLAKAMEVLR' A
#
# COMPACT_ATOMS: atom_id res chain seq x y z
N MET A 1 -3.33 -1.79 -12.25
CA MET A 1 -1.87 -1.76 -12.07
C MET A 1 -1.39 -0.37 -12.49
N THR A 2 -0.89 0.44 -11.56
CA THR A 2 -0.39 1.80 -11.84
C THR A 2 1.05 1.78 -12.35
N GLY A 3 1.28 1.23 -13.54
CA GLY A 3 2.62 1.13 -14.14
C GLY A 3 3.06 2.33 -14.97
N THR A 4 2.17 3.30 -15.18
CA THR A 4 2.35 4.51 -15.97
C THR A 4 1.71 5.69 -15.24
N ASP A 5 2.17 6.91 -15.54
CA ASP A 5 1.64 8.13 -14.94
C ASP A 5 0.16 8.33 -15.32
N ASP A 6 -0.20 8.08 -16.59
CA ASP A 6 -1.60 8.19 -17.07
C ASP A 6 -2.54 7.31 -16.25
N THR A 7 -2.20 6.03 -16.04
CA THR A 7 -3.05 5.13 -15.25
C THR A 7 -3.11 5.51 -13.77
N ALA A 8 -2.04 6.11 -13.22
CA ALA A 8 -2.04 6.62 -11.85
C ALA A 8 -2.97 7.84 -11.71
N LEU A 9 -2.94 8.76 -12.67
CA LEU A 9 -3.82 9.93 -12.72
C LEU A 9 -5.29 9.52 -12.87
N ASP A 10 -5.61 8.63 -13.82
CA ASP A 10 -6.96 8.10 -14.02
C ASP A 10 -7.53 7.47 -12.74
N LEU A 11 -6.69 6.77 -11.98
CA LEU A 11 -7.10 6.17 -10.72
C LEU A 11 -7.26 7.20 -9.60
N LEU A 12 -6.43 8.23 -9.54
CA LEU A 12 -6.56 9.30 -8.56
C LEU A 12 -7.82 10.14 -8.81
N GLU A 13 -8.19 10.41 -10.07
CA GLU A 13 -9.45 11.07 -10.40
C GLU A 13 -10.66 10.26 -9.95
N ARG A 14 -10.62 8.93 -10.11
CA ARG A 14 -11.69 8.03 -9.70
C ARG A 14 -11.76 7.82 -8.19
N PHE A 15 -10.62 7.87 -7.51
CA PHE A 15 -10.49 7.63 -6.08
C PHE A 15 -9.64 8.73 -5.43
N PRO A 16 -10.18 9.96 -5.28
CA PRO A 16 -9.41 11.13 -4.83
C PRO A 16 -8.81 11.00 -3.42
N GLU A 17 -9.43 10.15 -2.59
CA GLU A 17 -9.00 9.91 -1.21
C GLU A 17 -8.00 8.75 -1.10
N ALA A 18 -7.71 8.03 -2.18
CA ALA A 18 -6.77 6.92 -2.17
C ALA A 18 -5.34 7.41 -1.93
N VAL A 19 -4.72 6.95 -0.85
CA VAL A 19 -3.34 7.32 -0.47
C VAL A 19 -2.28 6.33 -0.96
N ALA A 20 -2.68 5.11 -1.34
CA ALA A 20 -1.81 4.05 -1.84
C ALA A 20 -2.60 3.01 -2.66
N GLU A 21 -1.91 2.24 -3.52
CA GLU A 21 -2.45 1.00 -4.09
C GLU A 21 -1.97 -0.22 -3.27
N GLY A 22 -2.77 -1.28 -3.24
CA GLY A 22 -2.44 -2.55 -2.59
C GLY A 22 -3.19 -3.71 -3.26
N MET A 23 -2.58 -4.90 -3.29
CA MET A 23 -3.13 -6.04 -4.05
C MET A 23 -3.78 -7.09 -3.14
N GLU A 24 -3.29 -7.25 -1.91
CA GLU A 24 -3.69 -8.34 -1.01
C GLU A 24 -4.66 -7.88 0.10
N GLY A 25 -4.48 -6.64 0.58
CA GLY A 25 -5.19 -6.12 1.77
C GLY A 25 -6.71 -6.14 1.64
N PHE A 26 -7.25 -5.87 0.45
CA PHE A 26 -8.69 -5.87 0.21
C PHE A 26 -9.34 -7.23 0.47
N GLY A 27 -8.69 -8.33 0.05
CA GLY A 27 -9.21 -9.68 0.26
C GLY A 27 -9.26 -10.04 1.74
N VAL A 28 -8.19 -9.73 2.47
CA VAL A 28 -8.10 -9.96 3.92
C VAL A 28 -9.15 -9.15 4.67
N ALA A 29 -9.27 -7.86 4.37
CA ALA A 29 -10.24 -6.97 5.03
C ALA A 29 -11.69 -7.37 4.72
N SER A 30 -11.97 -7.79 3.49
CA SER A 30 -13.31 -8.26 3.10
C SER A 30 -13.70 -9.53 3.85
N ALA A 31 -12.79 -10.51 3.96
CA ALA A 31 -13.03 -11.71 4.73
C ALA A 31 -13.18 -11.40 6.23
N ALA A 32 -12.31 -10.57 6.80
CA ALA A 32 -12.39 -10.17 8.21
C ALA A 32 -13.74 -9.51 8.54
N LYS A 33 -14.23 -8.63 7.65
CA LYS A 33 -15.56 -8.01 7.76
C LYS A 33 -16.68 -9.05 7.75
N GLU A 34 -16.65 -10.01 6.83
CA GLU A 34 -17.67 -11.06 6.71
C GLU A 34 -17.79 -11.91 7.99
N TYR A 35 -16.66 -12.21 8.62
CA TYR A 35 -16.61 -13.04 9.84
C TYR A 35 -16.61 -12.23 11.14
N GLY A 36 -16.78 -10.90 11.09
CA GLY A 36 -16.78 -10.05 12.27
C GLY A 36 -15.45 -10.00 13.03
N VAL A 37 -14.34 -10.26 12.35
CA VAL A 37 -12.98 -10.27 12.91
C VAL A 37 -12.36 -8.88 12.77
N PRO A 38 -11.86 -8.26 13.87
CA PRO A 38 -11.09 -7.02 13.78
C PRO A 38 -9.82 -7.20 12.95
N VAL A 39 -9.52 -6.23 12.09
CA VAL A 39 -8.33 -6.25 11.23
C VAL A 39 -7.71 -4.86 11.13
N VAL A 40 -6.38 -4.82 11.05
CA VAL A 40 -5.60 -3.63 10.74
C VAL A 40 -4.54 -4.00 9.70
N GLU A 41 -4.30 -3.11 8.74
CA GLU A 41 -3.20 -3.23 7.78
C GLU A 41 -2.18 -2.12 8.04
N ILE A 42 -0.90 -2.49 8.09
CA ILE A 42 0.21 -1.56 8.27
C ILE A 42 1.15 -1.74 7.09
N ARG A 43 1.45 -0.63 6.41
CA ARG A 43 2.31 -0.60 5.23
C ARG A 43 3.36 0.49 5.37
N SER A 44 4.59 0.15 5.00
CA SER A 44 5.59 1.13 4.60
C SER A 44 5.62 1.23 3.08
N ILE A 45 5.92 2.42 2.56
CA ILE A 45 5.88 2.70 1.12
C ILE A 45 7.31 2.90 0.61
N SER A 46 7.75 2.06 -0.34
CA SER A 46 9.10 2.14 -0.92
C SER A 46 9.21 3.09 -2.11
N ASN A 47 8.10 3.41 -2.76
CA ASN A 47 8.07 4.20 -3.99
C ASN A 47 6.67 4.76 -4.27
N PHE A 48 6.62 5.78 -5.12
CA PHE A 48 5.37 6.26 -5.70
C PHE A 48 4.85 5.33 -6.79
N VAL A 49 3.54 5.37 -7.00
CA VAL A 49 2.86 4.81 -8.18
C VAL A 49 3.12 5.65 -9.42
N GLY A 50 2.87 5.11 -10.61
CA GLY A 50 3.10 5.81 -11.88
C GLY A 50 4.22 5.16 -12.69
N LYS A 51 5.03 5.97 -13.36
CA LYS A 51 6.16 5.49 -14.17
C LYS A 51 7.10 4.61 -13.34
N ARG A 52 7.36 3.41 -13.87
CA ARG A 52 8.18 2.40 -13.20
C ARG A 52 9.67 2.74 -13.23
N ASP A 53 10.15 3.39 -12.16
CA ASP A 53 11.57 3.60 -11.89
C ASP A 53 12.03 2.74 -10.70
N ARG A 54 12.60 1.56 -11.00
CA ARG A 54 13.09 0.63 -9.98
C ARG A 54 14.33 1.16 -9.24
N GLY A 55 15.09 2.10 -9.83
CA GLY A 55 16.26 2.68 -9.21
C GLY A 55 15.91 3.63 -8.05
N ALA A 56 14.71 4.22 -8.10
CA ALA A 56 14.18 5.08 -7.04
C ALA A 56 13.55 4.30 -5.87
N TRP A 57 13.43 2.97 -5.96
CA TRP A 57 12.77 2.15 -4.94
C TRP A 57 13.63 2.00 -3.69
N LYS A 58 13.09 2.43 -2.55
CA LYS A 58 13.73 2.35 -1.24
C LYS A 58 13.24 1.15 -0.44
N ILE A 59 13.37 -0.04 -1.03
CA ILE A 59 12.86 -1.28 -0.42
C ILE A 59 13.52 -1.55 0.94
N PRO A 60 14.87 -1.54 1.07
CA PRO A 60 15.50 -1.81 2.37
C PRO A 60 15.03 -0.87 3.47
N GLU A 61 14.93 0.42 3.17
CA GLU A 61 14.49 1.45 4.11
C GLU A 61 13.01 1.26 4.48
N ALA A 62 12.14 0.96 3.51
CA ALA A 62 10.73 0.70 3.79
C ALA A 62 10.57 -0.51 4.71
N LEU A 63 11.32 -1.59 4.49
CA LEU A 63 11.29 -2.77 5.36
C LEU A 63 11.84 -2.48 6.76
N GLU A 64 12.91 -1.68 6.88
CA GLU A 64 13.44 -1.24 8.17
C GLU A 64 12.41 -0.42 8.96
N GLN A 65 11.71 0.51 8.30
CA GLN A 65 10.66 1.30 8.94
C GLN A 65 9.45 0.46 9.34
N LEU A 66 9.08 -0.54 8.52
CA LEU A 66 8.02 -1.48 8.88
C LEU A 66 8.40 -2.28 10.12
N ALA A 67 9.64 -2.78 10.21
CA ALA A 67 10.12 -3.50 11.38
C ALA A 67 10.02 -2.63 12.65
N LYS A 68 10.48 -1.37 12.59
CA LYS A 68 10.35 -0.41 13.70
C LYS A 68 8.90 -0.15 14.10
N ALA A 69 8.01 0.04 13.12
CA ALA A 69 6.59 0.21 13.38
C ALA A 69 5.96 -1.01 14.06
N MET A 70 6.47 -2.21 13.80
CA MET A 70 5.98 -3.42 14.45
C MET A 70 6.47 -3.60 15.89
N GLU A 71 7.56 -2.94 16.30
CA GLU A 71 8.07 -3.02 17.68
C GLU A 71 7.08 -2.42 18.70
N VAL A 72 6.29 -1.43 18.29
CA VAL A 72 5.31 -0.77 19.17
C VAL A 72 3.97 -1.51 19.29
N LEU A 73 3.78 -2.57 18.50
CA LEU A 73 2.56 -3.40 18.50
C LEU A 73 2.70 -4.71 19.29
N ARG A 74 3.75 -4.79 20.11
CA ARG A 74 4.00 -5.92 21.01
C ARG A 74 3.14 -5.86 22.27
#